data_AF-A0A1B8DL16-F1
#
_entry.id   AF-A0A1B8DL16-F1
#
_cell.length_a   1.000
_cell.length_b   1.000
_cell.length_c   1.000
_cell.angle_alpha   90.00
_cell.angle_beta   90.00
_cell.angle_gamma   90.00
#
_symmetry.space_group_name_H-M   'P 1'
#
loop_
_entity.id
_entity.type
_entity.pdbx_description
1 polymer ?
#
loop_
_entity_poly.entity_id
_entity_poly.type
_entity_poly.pdbx_seq_one_letter_code
_entity_poly.pdbx_strand_id
1 'polypeptide(L)'
;MAGEKKGTVFRVTGLPALQPDDELKAALKAAIDDNLAEDEQSKLTPKTAIVPSCYDNDEKVALVEFSGGVPAFLSELMANPLDDWQVEMGDTDISFDQHFFGFTQLYTPKPDSPATAE
;
A
#
# COMPACT_ATOMS: atom_id res chain seq x y z
N MET A 1 19.00 -19.25 -9.71
CA MET A 1 18.08 -18.12 -9.97
C MET A 1 18.18 -17.21 -8.76
N ALA A 2 18.66 -15.98 -8.91
CA ALA A 2 18.73 -15.05 -7.79
C ALA A 2 17.29 -14.78 -7.35
N GLY A 3 16.94 -15.18 -6.12
CA GLY A 3 15.62 -14.87 -5.58
C GLY A 3 15.44 -13.36 -5.62
N GLU A 4 14.39 -12.90 -6.29
CA GLU A 4 13.96 -11.51 -6.22
C GLU A 4 13.86 -11.14 -4.73
N LYS A 5 14.63 -10.13 -4.30
CA LYS A 5 14.59 -9.70 -2.91
C LYS A 5 13.15 -9.23 -2.64
N LYS A 6 12.46 -9.91 -1.73
CA LYS A 6 11.08 -9.58 -1.35
C LYS A 6 11.03 -8.10 -0.97
N GLY A 7 10.17 -7.34 -1.62
CA GLY A 7 10.04 -5.91 -1.37
C GLY A 7 9.47 -5.64 0.02
N THR A 8 9.76 -4.46 0.55
CA THR A 8 9.13 -4.01 1.79
C THR A 8 7.71 -3.56 1.46
N VAL A 9 6.74 -4.06 2.22
CA VAL A 9 5.34 -3.70 2.05
C VAL A 9 4.96 -2.69 3.13
N PHE A 10 4.24 -1.65 2.73
CA PHE A 10 3.60 -0.68 3.61
C PHE A 10 2.09 -0.74 3.41
N ARG A 11 1.36 -0.52 4.49
CA ARG A 11 -0.08 -0.31 4.46
C ARG A 11 -0.34 1.18 4.29
N VAL A 12 -1.34 1.54 3.48
CA VAL A 12 -1.80 2.91 3.29
C VAL A 12 -3.28 3.01 3.66
N THR A 13 -3.61 3.91 4.56
CA THR A 13 -4.96 4.18 5.06
C THR A 13 -5.41 5.60 4.70
N GLY A 14 -6.71 5.90 4.88
CA GLY A 14 -7.31 7.18 4.47
C GLY A 14 -7.81 7.22 3.02
N LEU A 15 -7.92 6.07 2.34
CA LEU A 15 -8.37 6.02 0.95
C LEU A 15 -9.90 5.97 0.87
N PRO A 16 -10.56 6.86 0.10
CA PRO A 16 -12.02 6.88 0.00
C PRO A 16 -12.55 5.67 -0.77
N ALA A 17 -13.49 4.92 -0.19
CA ALA A 17 -14.05 3.73 -0.83
C ALA A 17 -14.89 4.03 -2.08
N LEU A 18 -15.45 5.24 -2.16
CA LEU A 18 -16.26 5.69 -3.31
C LEU A 18 -15.43 5.84 -4.59
N GLN A 19 -14.12 6.10 -4.47
CA GLN A 19 -13.24 6.21 -5.64
C GLN A 19 -12.90 4.82 -6.20
N PRO A 20 -12.82 4.68 -7.54
CA PRO A 20 -12.45 3.42 -8.15
C PRO A 20 -10.97 3.11 -7.96
N ASP A 21 -10.66 1.81 -7.90
CA ASP A 21 -9.33 1.33 -7.52
C ASP A 21 -8.22 1.78 -8.48
N ASP A 22 -8.52 1.93 -9.78
CA ASP A 22 -7.56 2.43 -10.77
C ASP A 22 -7.20 3.91 -10.56
N GLU A 23 -8.19 4.74 -10.19
CA GLU A 23 -7.94 6.15 -9.86
C GLU A 23 -7.13 6.26 -8.56
N LEU A 24 -7.50 5.49 -7.53
CA LEU A 24 -6.75 5.42 -6.27
C LEU A 24 -5.30 4.98 -6.49
N LYS A 25 -5.06 3.95 -7.33
CA LYS A 25 -3.71 3.49 -7.66
C LYS A 25 -2.90 4.58 -8.38
N ALA A 26 -3.51 5.28 -9.33
CA ALA A 26 -2.84 6.32 -10.10
C ALA A 26 -2.46 7.51 -9.20
N ALA A 27 -3.39 7.99 -8.39
CA ALA A 27 -3.17 9.11 -7.49
C ALA A 27 -2.19 8.74 -6.35
N LEU A 28 -2.26 7.51 -5.80
CA LEU A 28 -1.30 7.04 -4.80
C LEU A 28 0.10 6.93 -5.39
N LYS A 29 0.22 6.42 -6.62
CA LYS A 29 1.50 6.38 -7.33
C LYS A 29 2.07 7.79 -7.51
N ALA A 30 1.25 8.76 -7.94
CA ALA A 30 1.67 10.14 -8.11
C ALA A 30 2.15 10.78 -6.79
N ALA A 31 1.41 10.58 -5.69
CA ALA A 31 1.80 11.06 -4.37
C ALA A 31 3.12 10.45 -3.89
N ILE A 32 3.33 9.15 -4.14
CA ILE A 32 4.59 8.48 -3.85
C ILE A 32 5.72 9.09 -4.70
N ASP A 33 5.54 9.21 -6.01
CA ASP A 33 6.56 9.75 -6.92
C ASP A 33 6.98 11.18 -6.54
N ASP A 34 6.05 12.01 -6.07
CA ASP A 34 6.32 13.38 -5.60
C ASP A 34 7.18 13.42 -4.32
N ASN A 35 7.05 12.40 -3.47
CA ASN A 35 7.84 12.26 -2.23
C ASN A 35 9.15 11.48 -2.42
N LEU A 36 9.35 10.85 -3.58
CA LEU A 36 10.59 10.14 -3.91
C LEU A 36 11.67 11.11 -4.40
N ALA A 37 12.90 10.91 -3.93
CA ALA A 37 14.04 11.62 -4.48
C ALA A 37 14.25 11.24 -5.97
N GLU A 38 14.83 12.14 -6.76
CA GLU A 38 15.05 11.93 -8.21
C GLU A 38 15.82 10.63 -8.54
N ASP A 39 16.79 10.26 -7.69
CA ASP A 39 17.57 9.02 -7.83
C ASP A 39 16.74 7.75 -7.48
N GLU A 40 15.70 7.90 -6.64
CA GLU A 40 14.81 6.82 -6.22
C GLU A 40 13.69 6.56 -7.24
N GLN A 41 13.16 7.60 -7.90
CA GLN A 41 12.09 7.48 -8.90
C GLN A 41 12.42 6.51 -10.04
N SER A 42 13.70 6.42 -10.43
CA SER A 42 14.14 5.49 -11.48
C SER A 42 14.44 4.07 -10.97
N LYS A 43 14.54 3.87 -9.65
CA LYS A 43 14.99 2.61 -9.02
C LYS A 43 13.87 1.89 -8.29
N LEU A 44 12.92 2.63 -7.74
CA LEU A 44 11.81 2.12 -6.95
C LEU A 44 10.55 2.08 -7.81
N THR A 45 10.07 0.86 -8.09
CA THR A 45 8.77 0.67 -8.73
C THR A 45 7.77 0.22 -7.66
N PRO A 46 6.89 1.10 -7.18
CA PRO A 46 5.86 0.72 -6.23
C PRO A 46 4.83 -0.18 -6.91
N LYS A 47 4.52 -1.33 -6.29
CA LYS A 47 3.37 -2.16 -6.66
C LYS A 47 2.25 -1.97 -5.67
N THR A 48 1.11 -1.50 -6.15
CA THR A 48 -0.04 -1.17 -5.33
C THR A 48 -1.16 -2.18 -5.51
N ALA A 49 -1.67 -2.71 -4.40
CA ALA A 49 -2.91 -3.47 -4.35
C ALA A 49 -3.91 -2.76 -3.45
N ILE A 50 -5.10 -2.45 -3.98
CA ILE A 50 -6.21 -1.90 -3.19
C ILE A 50 -6.99 -3.06 -2.60
N VAL A 51 -7.31 -2.98 -1.32
CA VAL A 51 -8.10 -3.96 -0.58
C VAL A 51 -9.22 -3.25 0.18
N PRO A 52 -10.39 -3.88 0.33
CA PRO A 52 -11.45 -3.33 1.16
C PRO A 52 -10.99 -3.28 2.63
N SER A 53 -11.42 -2.26 3.37
CA SER A 53 -11.25 -2.22 4.82
C SER A 53 -12.30 -3.11 5.50
N CYS A 54 -11.87 -3.86 6.51
CA CYS A 54 -12.80 -4.63 7.36
C CYS A 54 -13.39 -3.80 8.50
N TYR A 55 -12.81 -2.63 8.78
CA TYR A 55 -13.19 -1.78 9.92
C TYR A 55 -14.20 -0.70 9.52
N ASP A 56 -14.06 -0.18 8.30
CA ASP A 56 -14.86 0.93 7.81
C ASP A 56 -15.24 0.66 6.34
N ASN A 57 -16.53 0.79 6.00
CA ASN A 57 -17.00 0.50 4.63
C ASN A 57 -16.83 1.70 3.69
N ASP A 58 -16.62 2.89 4.25
CA ASP A 58 -16.39 4.12 3.51
C ASP A 58 -14.90 4.35 3.22
N GLU A 59 -14.02 3.49 3.76
CA GLU A 59 -12.59 3.47 3.52
C GLU A 59 -12.08 2.21 2.81
N LYS A 60 -11.01 2.39 2.04
CA LYS A 60 -10.18 1.32 1.48
C LYS A 60 -8.79 1.41 2.07
N VAL A 61 -8.06 0.31 1.94
CA VAL A 61 -6.65 0.23 2.32
C VAL A 61 -5.85 -0.13 1.08
N ALA A 62 -4.64 0.42 0.94
CA ALA A 62 -3.70 -0.05 -0.08
C ALA A 62 -2.51 -0.76 0.57
N LEU A 63 -2.00 -1.75 -0.15
CA LEU A 63 -0.73 -2.41 0.13
C LEU A 63 0.25 -1.97 -0.95
N VAL A 64 1.33 -1.30 -0.55
CA VAL A 64 2.36 -0.81 -1.46
C VAL A 64 3.64 -1.56 -1.20
N GLU A 65 4.07 -2.36 -2.17
CA GLU A 65 5.37 -3.04 -2.15
C GLU A 65 6.40 -2.20 -2.90
N PHE A 66 7.51 -1.87 -2.24
CA PHE A 66 8.67 -1.26 -2.88
C PHE A 66 9.71 -2.33 -3.23
N SER A 67 9.80 -2.64 -4.52
CA SER A 67 10.84 -3.51 -5.07
C SER A 67 12.10 -2.68 -5.27
N GLY A 68 13.19 -3.00 -4.55
CA GLY A 68 14.48 -2.32 -4.72
C GLY A 68 15.00 -1.55 -3.50
N GLY A 69 14.17 -1.38 -2.46
CA GLY A 69 14.56 -0.68 -1.24
C GLY A 69 13.35 -0.04 -0.57
N VAL A 70 13.59 0.62 0.57
CA VAL A 70 12.60 1.46 1.23
C VAL A 70 12.87 2.91 0.82
N PRO A 71 11.84 3.67 0.41
CA PRO A 71 11.99 5.10 0.15
C PRO A 71 12.60 5.86 1.32
N ALA A 72 13.36 6.91 1.04
CA ALA A 72 13.94 7.77 2.08
C ALA A 72 12.87 8.30 3.06
N PHE A 73 11.73 8.77 2.55
CA PHE A 73 10.65 9.32 3.38
C PHE A 73 9.95 8.27 4.27
N LEU A 74 10.02 6.98 3.91
CA LEU A 74 9.47 5.88 4.71
C LEU A 74 10.54 5.18 5.57
N SER A 75 11.79 5.66 5.53
CA SER A 75 12.89 5.01 6.25
C SER A 75 12.74 5.14 7.77
N GLU A 76 12.07 6.17 8.27
CA GLU A 76 11.81 6.33 9.70
C GLU A 76 10.84 5.26 10.23
N LEU A 77 9.86 4.82 9.42
CA LEU A 77 8.97 3.72 9.77
C LEU A 77 9.69 2.39 9.93
N MET A 78 10.85 2.21 9.26
CA MET A 78 11.67 1.02 9.47
C MET A 78 12.39 1.03 10.83
N ALA A 79 12.67 2.21 11.38
CA ALA A 79 13.24 2.36 12.72
C ALA A 79 12.16 2.31 13.80
N ASN A 80 10.97 2.85 13.52
CA ASN A 80 9.83 2.90 14.42
C ASN A 80 8.56 2.37 13.73
N PRO A 81 8.36 1.04 13.67
CA PRO A 81 7.26 0.42 12.92
C PRO A 81 5.87 0.63 13.55
N LEU A 82 5.81 1.28 14.72
CA LEU A 82 4.58 1.63 15.41
C LEU A 82 4.08 3.04 15.05
N ASP A 83 4.89 3.81 14.33
CA ASP A 83 4.55 5.16 13.90
C ASP A 83 3.79 5.12 12.57
N ASP A 84 3.28 6.26 12.15
CA ASP A 84 2.64 6.46 10.86
C ASP A 84 3.27 7.66 10.14
N TRP A 85 3.39 7.55 8.81
CA TRP A 85 3.92 8.62 7.98
C TRP A 85 2.85 9.15 7.05
N GLN A 86 2.47 10.40 7.23
CA GLN A 86 1.41 11.03 6.45
C GLN A 86 1.96 11.68 5.18
N VAL A 87 1.21 11.54 4.08
CA VAL A 87 1.50 12.14 2.78
C VAL A 87 0.22 12.78 2.24
N GLU A 88 0.34 13.97 1.67
CA GLU A 88 -0.77 14.64 0.99
C GLU A 88 -1.03 13.97 -0.37
N MET A 89 -2.28 13.57 -0.62
CA MET A 89 -2.74 12.98 -1.88
C MET A 89 -3.90 13.81 -2.43
N GLY A 90 -3.56 14.95 -3.05
CA GLY A 90 -4.56 15.89 -3.57
C GLY A 90 -5.33 16.56 -2.44
N ASP A 91 -6.64 16.33 -2.38
CA ASP A 91 -7.52 16.90 -1.33
C ASP A 91 -7.64 16.02 -0.07
N THR A 92 -6.98 14.85 -0.06
CA THR A 92 -7.06 13.89 1.06
C THR A 92 -5.66 13.55 1.55
N ASP A 93 -5.48 13.45 2.86
CA ASP A 93 -4.26 12.95 3.47
C ASP A 93 -4.31 11.41 3.60
N ILE A 94 -3.21 10.75 3.25
CA ILE A 94 -3.04 9.31 3.40
C ILE A 94 -1.94 9.00 4.41
N SER A 95 -2.05 7.87 5.11
CA SER A 95 -1.08 7.48 6.14
C SER A 95 -0.44 6.14 5.80
N PHE A 96 0.89 6.11 5.78
CA PHE A 96 1.70 4.91 5.61
C PHE A 96 2.07 4.31 6.96
N ASP A 97 1.91 3.01 7.13
CA ASP A 97 2.29 2.30 8.34
C ASP A 97 2.67 0.83 8.07
N GLN A 98 3.19 0.14 9.08
CA GLN A 98 3.52 -1.29 9.03
C GLN A 98 2.61 -2.15 9.94
N HIS A 99 1.43 -1.63 10.29
CA HIS A 99 0.43 -2.32 11.12
C HIS A 99 -0.36 -3.32 10.29
N PHE A 100 0.25 -4.48 10.05
CA PHE A 100 -0.41 -5.63 9.42
C PHE A 100 -1.20 -6.50 10.40
N PHE A 101 -1.33 -6.08 11.68
CA PHE A 101 -2.15 -6.81 12.65
C PHE A 101 -3.60 -6.89 12.18
N GLY A 102 -4.10 -8.12 12.01
CA GLY A 102 -5.44 -8.39 11.48
C GLY A 102 -5.49 -8.66 9.97
N PHE A 103 -4.39 -8.49 9.22
CA PHE A 103 -4.29 -8.98 7.85
C PHE A 103 -4.14 -10.50 7.86
N THR A 104 -5.25 -11.21 7.67
CA THR A 104 -5.18 -12.62 7.31
C THR A 104 -4.91 -12.72 5.82
N GLN A 105 -4.04 -13.65 5.44
CA GLN A 105 -3.75 -13.93 4.04
C GLN A 105 -5.01 -14.57 3.43
N LEU A 106 -5.88 -13.75 2.84
CA LEU A 106 -7.01 -14.25 2.06
C LEU A 106 -6.46 -14.82 0.76
N TYR A 107 -6.47 -16.15 0.64
CA TYR A 107 -6.24 -16.80 -0.64
C TYR A 107 -7.22 -16.23 -1.66
N THR A 108 -6.74 -15.75 -2.81
CA THR A 108 -7.62 -15.37 -3.91
C THR A 108 -8.47 -16.59 -4.26
N PRO A 109 -9.79 -16.58 -4.00
CA PRO A 109 -10.63 -17.69 -4.38
C PRO A 109 -10.50 -17.85 -5.89
N LYS A 110 -10.43 -19.08 -6.38
CA LYS A 110 -10.55 -19.28 -7.84
C LYS A 110 -11.85 -18.60 -8.27
N PRO A 111 -11.83 -17.76 -9.31
CA PRO A 111 -12.98 -16.94 -9.70
C PRO A 111 -14.24 -17.77 -10.02
N ASP A 112 -14.08 -19.07 -10.26
CA ASP A 112 -15.15 -20.03 -10.58
C ASP A 112 -15.48 -21.01 -9.43
N SER A 113 -14.96 -20.80 -8.22
CA SER A 113 -15.19 -21.71 -7.09
C SER A 113 -16.01 -21.02 -6.01
N PRO A 114 -17.25 -21.48 -5.72
CA PRO A 114 -18.03 -20.94 -4.63
C PRO A 114 -17.29 -21.18 -3.31
N ALA A 115 -17.18 -20.13 -2.49
CA ALA A 115 -16.70 -20.25 -1.12
C ALA A 115 -17.85 -20.79 -0.27
N THR A 116 -17.88 -22.09 -0.03
CA THR A 116 -18.86 -22.71 0.87
C THR A 116 -18.36 -22.57 2.31
N ALA A 117 -19.16 -21.99 3.20
CA ALA A 117 -18.98 -22.10 4.63
C ALA A 117 -19.59 -23.44 5.08
N GLU A 118 -18.80 -24.28 5.76
CA GLU A 118 -19.27 -25.53 6.39
C GLU A 118 -19.73 -25.27 7.83
#